data_AF-A0A0M9GKW7-F1
#
_entry.id   AF-A0A0M9GKW7-F1
#
_cell.length_a   1.000
_cell.length_b   1.000
_cell.length_c   1.000
_cell.angle_alpha   90.00
_cell.angle_beta   90.00
_cell.angle_gamma   90.00
#
_symmetry.space_group_name_H-M   'P 1'
#
loop_
_entity.id
_entity.type
_entity.pdbx_description
1 polymer ?
#
loop_
_entity_poly.entity_id
_entity_poly.type
_entity_poly.pdbx_seq_one_letter_code
_entity_poly.pdbx_strand_id
1 'polypeptide(L)' 'YKKARAGEIKNFTGIDSAYEVPENADMTVNTTELSAEQSADAIIADLAKRGIIAPLEDD' A
#
# COMPACT_ATOMS: atom_id res chain seq x y z
N TYR A 1 -10.60 -12.45 5.62
CA TYR A 1 -10.82 -12.39 7.08
C TYR A 1 -11.88 -13.34 7.62
N LYS A 2 -13.18 -13.26 7.26
CA LYS A 2 -14.24 -14.10 7.88
C LYS A 2 -13.92 -15.60 7.97
N LYS A 3 -13.55 -16.23 6.84
CA LYS A 3 -13.19 -17.67 6.78
C LYS A 3 -11.91 -18.00 7.55
N ALA A 4 -10.90 -17.13 7.47
CA ALA A 4 -9.65 -17.31 8.20
C ALA A 4 -9.84 -17.19 9.73
N ARG A 5 -10.68 -16.25 10.19
CA ARG A 5 -11.09 -16.16 11.61
C ARG A 5 -11.92 -17.37 12.06
N ALA A 6 -12.62 -18.04 11.14
CA ALA A 6 -13.32 -19.29 11.40
C ALA A 6 -12.39 -20.53 11.36
N GLY A 7 -11.08 -20.37 11.11
CA GLY A 7 -10.11 -21.46 11.06
C GLY A 7 -10.14 -22.28 9.75
N GLU A 8 -10.90 -21.85 8.74
CA GLU A 8 -11.04 -22.55 7.46
C GLU A 8 -9.83 -22.32 6.53
N ILE A 9 -9.05 -21.26 6.77
CA ILE A 9 -7.85 -20.92 6.00
C ILE A 9 -6.68 -20.85 6.98
N LYS A 10 -5.68 -21.72 6.77
CA LYS A 10 -4.45 -21.76 7.57
C LYS A 10 -3.40 -20.80 7.01
N ASN A 11 -2.50 -20.35 7.88
CA ASN A 11 -1.35 -19.48 7.56
C ASN A 11 -1.78 -18.17 6.91
N PHE A 12 -2.90 -17.61 7.36
CA PHE A 12 -3.43 -16.34 6.93
C PHE A 12 -2.69 -15.18 7.63
N THR A 13 -1.96 -14.39 6.84
CA THR A 13 -1.22 -13.23 7.29
C THR A 13 -2.11 -12.22 8.04
N GLY A 14 -1.67 -11.77 9.21
CA GLY A 14 -2.42 -10.88 10.09
C GLY A 14 -3.46 -11.58 10.98
N ILE A 15 -3.54 -12.91 10.96
CA ILE A 15 -4.36 -13.71 11.88
C ILE A 15 -3.51 -14.77 12.59
N ASP A 16 -3.11 -15.82 11.87
CA ASP A 16 -2.34 -16.96 12.39
C ASP A 16 -0.93 -17.02 11.78
N SER A 17 -0.61 -16.11 10.87
CA SER A 17 0.75 -15.81 10.41
C SER A 17 1.08 -14.32 10.59
N ALA A 18 2.33 -13.99 10.91
CA ALA A 18 2.78 -12.62 11.06
C ALA A 18 2.93 -11.91 9.70
N TYR A 19 2.69 -10.60 9.68
CA TYR A 19 3.13 -9.74 8.59
C TYR A 19 4.44 -9.08 9.00
N GLU A 20 5.46 -9.19 8.17
CA GLU A 20 6.73 -8.49 8.37
C GLU A 20 6.66 -7.15 7.63
N VAL A 21 6.54 -6.07 8.40
CA VAL A 21 6.52 -4.71 7.86
C VAL A 21 7.86 -4.43 7.18
N PRO A 22 7.90 -3.82 5.98
CA PRO A 22 9.15 -3.51 5.31
C PRO A 22 10.00 -2.54 6.14
N GLU A 23 11.26 -2.89 6.39
CA GLU A 23 12.20 -2.03 7.12
C GLU A 23 12.66 -0.82 6.28
N ASN A 24 12.78 -1.01 4.96
CA ASN A 24 13.26 0.00 4.01
C ASN A 24 12.28 0.14 2.84
N ALA A 25 11.04 0.55 3.14
CA ALA A 25 10.08 0.88 2.09
C ALA A 25 10.52 2.16 1.37
N ASP A 26 10.50 2.13 0.03
CA ASP A 26 10.66 3.33 -0.79
C ASP A 26 9.63 4.41 -0.43
N MET A 27 8.38 4.01 -0.22
CA MET A 27 7.27 4.87 0.17
C MET A 27 6.26 4.07 1.00
N THR A 28 5.60 4.74 1.96
CA THR A 28 4.45 4.18 2.70
C THR A 28 3.20 5.00 2.38
N VAL A 29 2.09 4.31 2.10
CA VAL A 29 0.78 4.93 1.84
C VAL A 29 -0.21 4.46 2.89
N ASN A 30 -0.72 5.39 3.70
CA ASN A 30 -1.72 5.08 4.73
C ASN A 30 -3.14 5.10 4.14
N THR A 31 -3.64 3.93 3.75
CA THR A 31 -4.96 3.76 3.14
C THR A 31 -6.13 3.92 4.13
N THR A 32 -5.85 4.14 5.42
CA THR A 32 -6.88 4.51 6.40
C THR A 32 -7.10 6.03 6.48
N GLU A 33 -6.12 6.81 6.01
CA GLU A 33 -6.15 8.27 6.02
C GLU A 33 -6.41 8.85 4.63
N LEU A 34 -5.95 8.15 3.59
CA LEU A 34 -6.09 8.57 2.20
C LEU A 34 -7.16 7.75 1.48
N SER A 35 -7.92 8.43 0.61
CA SER A 35 -8.71 7.75 -0.41
C SER A 35 -7.81 7.04 -1.42
N ALA A 36 -8.40 6.16 -2.24
CA ALA A 36 -7.66 5.50 -3.31
C ALA A 36 -7.07 6.50 -4.32
N GLU A 37 -7.81 7.57 -4.63
CA GLU A 37 -7.39 8.61 -5.57
C GLU A 37 -6.24 9.44 -4.99
N GLN A 38 -6.38 9.89 -3.74
CA GLN A 38 -5.30 10.59 -3.03
C GLN A 38 -4.04 9.73 -2.87
N SER A 39 -4.22 8.42 -2.65
CA SER A 39 -3.12 7.46 -2.59
C SER A 39 -2.39 7.35 -3.93
N ALA A 40 -3.14 7.29 -5.03
CA ALA A 40 -2.57 7.23 -6.38
C ALA A 40 -1.81 8.52 -6.72
N ASP A 41 -2.40 9.68 -6.43
CA ASP A 41 -1.75 10.98 -6.65
C ASP A 41 -0.43 11.09 -5.89
N ALA A 42 -0.39 10.64 -4.63
CA ALA A 42 0.82 10.64 -3.82
C ALA A 42 1.93 9.75 -4.42
N ILE A 43 1.55 8.57 -4.96
CA ILE A 43 2.50 7.65 -5.60
C ILE A 43 3.05 8.27 -6.89
N ILE A 44 2.18 8.82 -7.74
CA ILE A 44 2.59 9.44 -9.00
C ILE A 44 3.53 10.63 -8.74
N ALA A 45 3.20 11.48 -7.76
CA ALA A 45 4.04 12.60 -7.36
C ALA A 45 5.43 12.14 -6.87
N ASP A 46 5.51 11.06 -6.08
CA ASP A 46 6.77 10.51 -5.61
C ASP A 46 7.62 9.93 -6.76
N LEU A 47 7.01 9.19 -7.68
CA LEU A 47 7.69 8.66 -8.87
C LEU A 47 8.22 9.78 -9.78
N ALA A 48 7.45 10.84 -9.99
CA ALA A 48 7.87 12.00 -10.77
C ALA A 48 9.03 12.73 -10.08
N LYS A 49 8.96 12.92 -8.76
CA LYS A 49 10.04 13.53 -7.96
C LYS A 49 11.35 12.74 -8.05
N ARG A 50 11.28 11.41 -8.14
CA ARG A 50 12.44 10.54 -8.35
C ARG A 50 12.94 10.53 -9.80
N GLY A 51 12.24 11.17 -10.72
CA GLY A 51 12.56 11.20 -12.15
C GLY A 51 12.31 9.87 -12.86
N ILE A 52 11.48 8.99 -12.28
CA ILE A 52 11.12 7.69 -12.87
C ILE A 52 10.09 7.88 -13.98
N ILE A 53 9.22 8.88 -13.82
CA ILE A 53 8.22 9.28 -14.81
C ILE A 53 8.27 10.80 -15.00
N ALA A 54 7.71 11.29 -16.11
CA ALA A 54 7.48 12.71 -16.29
C ALA A 54 6.43 13.23 -15.28
N PRO A 55 6.51 14.50 -14.84
CA PRO A 55 5.44 15.11 -14.07
C PRO A 55 4.12 15.06 -14.83
N LEU A 56 3.00 14.92 -14.11
CA LEU A 56 1.69 15.13 -14.72
C LEU A 56 1.61 16.58 -15.20
N GLU A 57 1.22 16.76 -16.46
CA GLU A 57 0.87 18.09 -17.00
C GLU A 57 -0.62 18.33 -16.70
N ASP A 58 -0.93 19.50 -16.14
CA ASP A 58 -2.32 19.94 -15.96
C ASP A 58 -2.85 20.42 -17.33
N ASP A 59 -3.58 19.56 -18.06
CA ASP A 59 -4.38 19.91 -19.25
C ASP A 59 -5.79 20.42 -18.88
#